data_AF-A0A353ZP58-F1
#
_entry.id   AF-A0A353ZP58-F1
#
_cell.length_a   1.000
_cell.length_b   1.000
_cell.length_c   1.000
_cell.angle_alpha   90.00
_cell.angle_beta   90.00
_cell.angle_gamma   90.00
#
_symmetry.space_group_name_H-M   'P 1'
#
loop_
_entity.id
_entity.type
_entity.pdbx_description
1 polymer ?
#
loop_
_entity_poly.entity_id
_entity_poly.type
_entity_poly.pdbx_seq_one_letter_code
_entity_poly.pdbx_strand_id
1 'polypeptide(L)'
;RLTVRQLIGRLGGGRGHRTFAGTPEQVADAIQHWFQSGAADGFNIMPPVLPSGLDIFVDQVVPILQERGLFRREYAGRTLREHYGLAIPANSFEPVPQPG
;
A
#
# COMPACT_ATOMS: atom_id res chain seq x y z
N ARG A 1 -32.37 -4.08 6.30
CA ARG A 1 -31.63 -4.53 7.51
C ARG A 1 -31.00 -5.88 7.20
N LEU A 2 -29.67 -6.02 7.31
CA LEU A 2 -28.99 -7.31 7.12
C LEU A 2 -29.10 -8.14 8.40
N THR A 3 -29.21 -9.46 8.27
CA THR A 3 -29.18 -10.38 9.42
C THR A 3 -27.74 -10.56 9.92
N VAL A 4 -27.56 -10.98 11.18
CA VAL A 4 -26.23 -11.25 11.77
C VAL A 4 -25.41 -12.23 10.91
N ARG A 5 -26.07 -13.22 10.29
CA ARG A 5 -25.44 -14.16 9.35
C ARG A 5 -24.93 -13.46 8.08
N GLN A 6 -25.72 -12.54 7.51
CA GLN A 6 -25.32 -11.77 6.33
C GLN A 6 -24.20 -10.77 6.66
N LEU A 7 -24.20 -10.20 7.87
CA LEU A 7 -23.13 -9.34 8.37
C LEU A 7 -21.83 -10.14 8.55
N ILE A 8 -21.89 -11.31 9.19
CA ILE A 8 -20.74 -12.20 9.37
C ILE A 8 -20.22 -12.71 8.01
N GLY A 9 -21.08 -13.07 7.07
CA GLY A 9 -20.65 -13.44 5.72
C GLY A 9 -19.94 -12.31 4.96
N ARG A 10 -20.40 -11.06 5.16
CA ARG A 10 -19.80 -9.86 4.55
C ARG A 10 -18.50 -9.43 5.23
N LEU A 11 -18.38 -9.62 6.54
CA LEU A 11 -17.16 -9.32 7.31
C LEU A 11 -16.14 -10.49 7.28
N GLY A 12 -16.59 -11.71 7.00
CA GLY A 12 -15.76 -12.91 6.96
C GLY A 12 -14.79 -12.95 5.78
N GLY A 13 -15.07 -12.20 4.70
CA GLY A 13 -14.18 -12.07 3.54
C GLY A 13 -13.05 -11.06 3.71
N GLY A 14 -13.08 -10.23 4.77
CA GLY A 14 -12.07 -9.21 5.02
C GLY A 14 -12.09 -8.86 6.50
N ARG A 15 -11.10 -9.35 7.25
CA ARG A 15 -10.89 -9.16 8.69
C ARG A 15 -10.69 -7.69 9.10
N GLY A 16 -11.65 -6.81 8.81
CA GLY A 16 -11.54 -5.35 8.93
C GLY A 16 -10.93 -4.64 7.72
N HIS A 17 -10.58 -5.37 6.65
CA HIS A 17 -9.99 -4.80 5.43
C HIS A 17 -11.06 -4.53 4.36
N ARG A 18 -10.91 -3.44 3.61
CA ARG A 18 -11.78 -3.13 2.47
C ARG A 18 -11.56 -4.16 1.37
N THR A 19 -12.50 -5.06 1.18
CA THR A 19 -12.55 -5.94 0.00
C THR A 19 -13.05 -5.12 -1.18
N PHE A 20 -12.29 -5.13 -2.28
CA PHE A 20 -12.66 -4.48 -3.53
C PHE A 20 -12.49 -5.48 -4.69
N ALA A 21 -13.45 -5.51 -5.60
CA ALA A 21 -13.41 -6.31 -6.81
C ALA A 21 -13.90 -5.45 -7.97
N GLY A 22 -13.10 -5.37 -9.03
CA GLY A 22 -13.34 -4.50 -10.18
C GLY A 22 -12.24 -4.67 -11.23
N THR A 23 -12.28 -3.87 -12.29
CA THR A 23 -11.22 -3.81 -13.31
C THR A 23 -9.94 -3.18 -12.75
N PRO A 24 -8.78 -3.36 -13.39
CA PRO A 24 -7.53 -2.72 -12.97
C PRO A 24 -7.65 -1.20 -12.82
N GLU A 25 -8.36 -0.54 -13.73
CA GLU A 25 -8.61 0.91 -13.68
C GLU A 25 -9.44 1.28 -12.45
N GLN A 26 -10.49 0.51 -12.16
CA GLN A 26 -11.33 0.74 -10.99
C GLN A 26 -10.56 0.56 -9.68
N VAL A 27 -9.63 -0.41 -9.63
CA VAL A 27 -8.72 -0.59 -8.49
C VAL A 27 -7.80 0.62 -8.36
N ALA A 28 -7.18 1.07 -9.45
CA ALA A 28 -6.30 2.23 -9.46
C ALA A 28 -7.03 3.53 -9.05
N ASP A 29 -8.27 3.71 -9.51
CA ASP A 29 -9.14 4.84 -9.14
C ASP A 29 -9.43 4.84 -7.63
N ALA A 30 -9.71 3.67 -7.04
CA ALA A 30 -9.94 3.55 -5.61
C ALA A 30 -8.68 3.91 -4.79
N ILE A 31 -7.51 3.41 -5.21
CA ILE A 31 -6.21 3.74 -4.59
C ILE A 31 -5.94 5.23 -4.69
N GLN A 32 -6.10 5.82 -5.88
CA GLN A 32 -5.90 7.25 -6.12
C GLN A 32 -6.81 8.09 -5.24
N HIS A 33 -8.10 7.76 -5.16
CA HIS A 33 -9.06 8.50 -4.36
C HIS A 33 -8.65 8.52 -2.87
N TRP A 34 -8.18 7.40 -2.34
CA TRP A 34 -7.74 7.29 -0.94
C TRP A 34 -6.46 8.08 -0.68
N PHE A 35 -5.50 8.01 -1.60
CA PHE A 35 -4.27 8.79 -1.49
C PHE A 35 -4.55 10.30 -1.54
N GLN A 36 -5.31 10.76 -2.54
CA GLN A 36 -5.60 12.17 -2.75
C GLN A 36 -6.52 12.78 -1.68
N SER A 37 -7.35 11.97 -1.03
CA SER A 37 -8.17 12.40 0.11
C SER A 37 -7.41 12.40 1.45
N GLY A 38 -6.13 12.02 1.45
CA GLY A 38 -5.33 11.90 2.68
C GLY A 38 -5.79 10.76 3.59
N ALA A 39 -6.54 9.78 3.07
CA ALA A 39 -7.02 8.65 3.84
C ALA A 39 -5.93 7.57 4.04
N ALA A 40 -4.91 7.53 3.17
CA ALA A 40 -3.79 6.61 3.27
C ALA A 40 -2.55 7.10 2.51
N ASP A 41 -1.36 6.94 3.12
CA ASP A 41 -0.05 7.14 2.47
C ASP A 41 0.45 5.88 1.74
N GLY A 42 -0.17 4.73 2.01
CA GLY A 42 0.21 3.43 1.45
C GLY A 42 -0.81 2.35 1.76
N PHE A 43 -0.68 1.21 1.07
CA PHE A 43 -1.67 0.14 1.11
C PHE A 43 -1.00 -1.22 1.38
N ASN A 44 -1.61 -1.99 2.27
CA ASN A 44 -1.32 -3.42 2.41
C ASN A 44 -2.22 -4.20 1.45
N ILE A 45 -1.64 -4.79 0.42
CA ILE A 45 -2.36 -5.59 -0.58
C ILE A 45 -2.39 -7.05 -0.13
N MET A 46 -3.59 -7.63 -0.02
CA MET A 46 -3.80 -9.03 0.34
C MET A 46 -4.64 -9.73 -0.73
N PRO A 47 -4.00 -10.32 -1.75
CA PRO A 47 -4.71 -11.05 -2.79
C PRO A 47 -5.44 -12.27 -2.23
N PRO A 48 -6.62 -12.62 -2.75
CA PRO A 48 -7.39 -13.78 -2.29
C PRO A 48 -6.72 -15.12 -2.66
N VAL A 49 -5.89 -15.12 -3.70
CA VAL A 49 -5.12 -16.27 -4.18
C VAL A 49 -3.70 -15.82 -4.49
N LEU A 50 -2.72 -16.55 -3.98
CA LEU A 50 -1.29 -16.32 -4.26
C LEU A 50 -0.72 -17.51 -5.05
N PRO A 51 0.24 -17.27 -5.96
CA PRO A 51 0.83 -15.97 -6.32
C PRO A 51 0.01 -15.18 -7.35
N SER A 52 -0.87 -15.83 -8.10
CA SER A 52 -1.52 -15.27 -9.30
C SER A 52 -2.29 -13.97 -9.09
N GLY A 53 -2.92 -13.78 -7.93
CA GLY A 53 -3.61 -12.53 -7.62
C GLY A 53 -2.66 -11.35 -7.40
N LEU A 54 -1.44 -11.61 -6.92
CA LEU A 54 -0.40 -10.58 -6.83
C LEU A 54 0.16 -10.27 -8.23
N ASP A 55 0.40 -11.29 -9.05
CA ASP A 55 0.91 -11.12 -10.41
C ASP A 55 -0.03 -10.24 -11.24
N ILE A 56 -1.34 -10.52 -11.21
CA ILE A 56 -2.36 -9.70 -11.88
C ILE A 56 -2.33 -8.24 -11.41
N PHE A 57 -2.15 -8.01 -10.11
CA PHE A 57 -2.07 -6.65 -9.57
C PHE A 57 -0.81 -5.93 -10.07
N VAL A 58 0.33 -6.60 -10.04
CA VAL A 58 1.61 -6.05 -10.51
C VAL A 58 1.54 -5.78 -12.02
N ASP A 59 0.99 -6.69 -12.82
CA ASP A 59 0.99 -6.58 -14.27
C ASP A 59 -0.05 -5.58 -14.79
N GLN A 60 -1.19 -5.43 -14.11
CA GLN A 60 -2.32 -4.65 -14.63
C GLN A 60 -2.59 -3.35 -13.88
N VAL A 61 -2.32 -3.27 -12.56
CA VAL A 61 -2.65 -2.08 -11.76
C VAL A 61 -1.43 -1.18 -11.58
N VAL A 62 -0.25 -1.75 -11.33
CA VAL A 62 0.98 -0.95 -11.10
C VAL A 62 1.32 -0.03 -12.28
N PRO A 63 1.23 -0.46 -13.57
CA PRO A 63 1.50 0.44 -14.69
C PRO A 63 0.58 1.66 -14.70
N ILE A 64 -0.71 1.48 -14.41
CA ILE A 64 -1.70 2.57 -14.33
C ILE A 64 -1.31 3.56 -13.21
N LEU A 65 -0.91 3.05 -12.05
CA LEU A 65 -0.46 3.90 -10.93
C LEU A 65 0.84 4.66 -11.28
N GLN A 66 1.77 4.05 -12.03
CA GLN A 66 3.00 4.68 -12.50
C GLN A 66 2.76 5.74 -13.58
N GLU A 67 1.79 5.53 -14.47
CA GLU A 67 1.36 6.53 -15.45
C GLU A 67 0.74 7.75 -14.76
N ARG A 68 -0.01 7.53 -13.68
CA ARG A 68 -0.64 8.57 -12.87
C ARG A 68 0.30 9.25 -11.87
N GLY A 69 1.57 8.83 -11.79
CA GLY A 69 2.55 9.37 -10.84
C GLY A 69 2.28 9.01 -9.37
N LEU A 70 1.44 8.01 -9.12
CA LEU A 70 1.07 7.53 -7.77
C LEU A 70 1.98 6.40 -7.28
N PHE A 71 2.80 5.83 -8.15
CA PHE A 71 3.74 4.78 -7.79
C PHE A 71 5.09 5.00 -8.48
N ARG A 72 6.16 4.65 -7.78
CA ARG A 72 7.53 4.75 -8.29
C ARG A 72 7.74 3.82 -9.51
N ARG A 73 8.57 4.27 -10.45
CA ARG A 73 9.01 3.46 -11.60
C ARG A 73 10.24 2.63 -11.30
N GLU A 74 11.11 3.17 -10.45
CA GLU A 74 12.38 2.56 -10.08
C GLU A 74 12.66 2.77 -8.60
N TYR A 75 13.53 1.94 -8.04
CA TYR A 75 14.04 2.09 -6.69
C TYR A 75 15.31 2.94 -6.72
N ALA A 76 15.28 4.10 -6.05
CA ALA A 76 16.46 4.97 -5.93
C ALA A 76 17.38 4.59 -4.75
N GLY A 77 16.83 3.92 -3.73
CA GLY A 77 17.56 3.52 -2.52
C GLY A 77 17.95 2.04 -2.51
N ARG A 78 18.74 1.66 -1.51
CA ARG A 78 19.12 0.26 -1.23
C ARG A 78 18.50 -0.27 0.06
N THR A 79 17.97 0.61 0.89
CA THR A 79 17.40 0.30 2.20
C THR A 79 15.91 0.57 2.23
N LEU A 80 15.21 -0.14 3.12
CA LEU A 80 13.78 0.08 3.34
C LEU A 80 13.46 1.52 3.76
N ARG A 81 14.35 2.15 4.54
CA ARG A 81 14.19 3.54 4.97
C ARG A 81 14.21 4.50 3.78
N GLU A 82 15.16 4.32 2.86
CA GLU A 82 15.22 5.14 1.64
C GLU A 82 13.96 4.96 0.78
N HIS A 83 13.42 3.74 0.67
CA HIS A 83 12.18 3.50 -0.07
C HIS A 83 10.95 4.20 0.53
N TYR A 84 10.99 4.53 1.82
CA TYR A 84 9.95 5.27 2.54
C TYR A 84 10.32 6.75 2.78
N GLY A 85 11.46 7.24 2.29
CA GLY A 85 11.93 8.60 2.55
C GLY A 85 12.27 8.89 4.02
N LEU A 86 12.61 7.85 4.79
CA LEU A 86 12.90 7.97 6.23
C LEU A 86 14.40 8.22 6.48
N ALA A 87 14.70 9.14 7.39
CA ALA A 87 16.06 9.38 7.85
C ALA A 87 16.64 8.17 8.59
N ILE A 88 17.97 8.03 8.51
CA ILE A 88 18.72 7.07 9.34
C ILE A 88 18.83 7.69 10.74
N PRO A 89 18.31 7.03 11.79
CA PRO A 89 18.44 7.55 13.15
C PRO A 89 19.91 7.52 13.58
N ALA A 90 20.35 8.58 14.25
CA ALA A 90 21.67 8.60 14.89
C ALA A 90 21.76 7.52 15.98
N ASN A 91 22.93 6.94 16.16
CA ASN A 91 23.16 5.99 17.23
C ASN A 91 23.11 6.72 18.58
N SER A 92 22.16 6.34 19.45
CA SER A 92 22.01 6.96 20.78
C SER A 92 23.20 6.75 21.72
N PHE A 93 24.14 5.86 21.38
CA PHE A 93 25.35 5.60 22.13
C PHE A 93 26.60 6.25 21.52
N GLU A 94 26.49 6.96 20.38
CA GLU A 94 27.63 7.71 19.84
C GLU A 94 27.88 8.99 20.66
N PRO A 95 29.13 9.27 21.05
CA PRO A 95 29.47 10.53 21.70
C PRO A 95 29.16 11.71 20.78
N VAL A 96 28.47 12.74 21.30
CA VAL A 96 28.31 14.01 20.58
C VAL A 96 29.70 14.62 20.37
N PRO A 97 30.10 14.98 19.13
CA PRO A 97 31.38 15.63 18.89
C PRO A 97 31.50 16.91 19.72
N GLN A 98 32.52 17.00 20.57
CA GLN A 98 32.77 18.23 21.33
C GLN A 98 33.30 19.31 20.37
N PRO A 99 32.74 20.53 20.36
CA PRO A 99 33.35 21.64 19.65
C PRO A 99 34.68 21.99 20.32
N GLY A 100 35.74 22.14 19.52
CA GLY A 100 37.06 22.58 19.96
C GLY A 100 37.18 24.08 20.15
#